data_AF-A0A8H5C329-F1
#
_entry.id   AF-A0A8H5C329-F1
#
_cell.length_a   1.000
_cell.length_b   1.000
_cell.length_c   1.000
_cell.angle_alpha   90.00
_cell.angle_beta   90.00
_cell.angle_gamma   90.00
#
_symmetry.space_group_name_H-M   'P 1'
#
loop_
_entity.id
_entity.type
_entity.pdbx_description
1 polymer ?
#
loop_
_entity_poly.entity_id
_entity_poly.type
_entity_poly.pdbx_seq_one_letter_code
_entity_poly.pdbx_strand_id
1 'polypeptide(L)'
;MPRSSSLVPMCPRPHTAGCPRRALLPLCFANNPSFNTLCNPTLSNTAANAIAGAVKPDTLHRQQWAVTEFATWADDMGLKPDEVFPATKAILVEFTASFCGRLTGGTVKAKISALHTWHLSLGFPWKGGDSLCCTLTGIERQAPTSSQHPKCPAITHDMMCSLHVVFSSSN
;
A
#
# COMPACT_ATOMS: atom_id res chain seq x y z
N MET A 1 9.11 -2.16 -47.84
CA MET A 1 8.62 -3.30 -47.03
C MET A 1 9.48 -4.51 -47.39
N PRO A 2 9.93 -5.38 -46.46
CA PRO A 2 9.39 -5.63 -45.12
C PRO A 2 10.44 -5.46 -43.98
N ARG A 3 9.99 -5.34 -42.73
CA ARG A 3 10.84 -5.59 -41.54
C ARG A 3 10.12 -6.54 -40.59
N SER A 4 10.89 -7.54 -40.20
CA SER A 4 10.55 -8.75 -39.47
C SER A 4 9.92 -8.49 -38.10
N SER A 5 9.02 -9.40 -37.76
CA SER A 5 8.40 -9.65 -36.46
C SER A 5 9.41 -9.78 -35.31
N SER A 6 9.07 -9.25 -34.13
CA SER A 6 9.39 -9.90 -32.87
C SER A 6 8.18 -9.81 -31.94
N LEU A 7 7.41 -10.90 -31.86
CA LEU A 7 6.56 -11.16 -30.71
C LEU A 7 7.47 -11.32 -29.51
N VAL A 8 7.31 -10.47 -28.51
CA VAL A 8 7.86 -10.71 -27.18
C VAL A 8 6.90 -11.67 -26.46
N PRO A 9 7.37 -12.81 -25.92
CA PRO A 9 6.52 -13.66 -25.09
C PRO A 9 6.45 -13.04 -23.69
N MET A 10 5.25 -12.68 -23.23
CA MET A 10 5.03 -12.33 -21.82
C MET A 10 4.01 -13.28 -21.16
N CYS A 11 4.34 -13.59 -19.91
CA CYS A 11 4.12 -14.82 -19.18
C CYS A 11 2.65 -15.17 -18.87
N PRO A 12 2.35 -16.46 -18.59
CA PRO A 12 1.01 -16.89 -18.22
C PRO A 12 0.53 -16.25 -16.91
N ARG A 13 -0.74 -15.82 -16.92
CA ARG A 13 -1.50 -15.32 -15.78
C ARG A 13 -1.46 -16.33 -14.62
N PRO A 14 -1.12 -15.94 -13.38
CA PRO A 14 -1.47 -16.74 -12.22
C PRO A 14 -2.97 -16.58 -11.94
N HIS A 15 -3.75 -17.60 -12.29
CA HIS A 15 -5.09 -17.80 -11.76
C HIS A 15 -4.99 -18.57 -10.43
N THR A 16 -5.21 -17.89 -9.30
CA THR A 16 -5.60 -18.49 -8.01
C THR A 16 -6.38 -17.42 -7.24
N ALA A 17 -7.71 -17.48 -7.16
CA ALA A 17 -8.50 -18.31 -6.25
C ALA A 17 -8.18 -18.06 -4.76
N GLY A 18 -9.16 -17.49 -4.05
CA GLY A 18 -9.31 -17.60 -2.60
C GLY A 18 -8.69 -16.47 -1.79
N CYS A 19 -9.55 -15.64 -1.18
CA CYS A 19 -9.23 -15.07 0.13
C CYS A 19 -8.98 -16.22 1.12
N PRO A 20 -7.89 -16.14 1.90
CA PRO A 20 -8.06 -16.36 3.32
C PRO A 20 -7.41 -15.25 4.17
N ARG A 21 -8.19 -14.85 5.18
CA ARG A 21 -7.81 -14.42 6.54
C ARG A 21 -6.32 -14.27 6.89
N ARG A 22 -6.03 -13.14 7.54
CA ARG A 22 -4.91 -12.88 8.47
C ARG A 22 -3.54 -13.20 7.85
N ALA A 23 -2.98 -12.21 7.13
CA ALA A 23 -1.62 -12.27 6.61
C ALA A 23 -0.65 -12.50 7.79
N LEU A 24 -0.22 -13.74 7.95
CA LEU A 24 0.97 -14.07 8.72
C LEU A 24 2.17 -13.64 7.87
N LEU A 25 3.14 -12.96 8.48
CA LEU A 25 4.42 -12.67 7.82
C LEU A 25 5.03 -13.99 7.32
N PRO A 26 5.55 -14.04 6.08
CA PRO A 26 6.28 -15.21 5.59
C PRO A 26 7.40 -15.58 6.56
N LEU A 27 7.64 -16.87 6.76
CA LEU A 27 8.58 -17.39 7.78
C LEU A 27 10.02 -16.84 7.61
N CYS A 28 10.42 -16.49 6.39
CA CYS A 28 11.70 -15.85 6.08
C CYS A 28 11.81 -14.40 6.62
N PHE A 29 10.69 -13.70 6.78
CA PHE A 29 10.62 -12.34 7.33
C PHE A 29 10.14 -12.29 8.80
N ALA A 30 9.53 -13.37 9.29
CA ALA A 30 9.02 -13.49 10.66
C ALA A 30 10.11 -13.36 11.74
N ASN A 31 11.37 -13.67 11.41
CA ASN A 31 12.51 -13.55 12.33
C ASN A 31 13.11 -12.14 12.39
N ASN A 32 12.56 -11.15 11.67
CA ASN A 32 13.07 -9.78 11.72
C ASN A 32 12.24 -8.94 12.73
N PRO A 33 12.78 -8.63 13.93
CA PRO A 33 12.07 -7.87 14.97
C PRO A 33 11.66 -6.45 14.54
N SER A 34 12.14 -6.00 13.38
CA SER A 34 11.85 -4.70 12.77
C SER A 34 10.43 -4.54 12.23
N PHE A 35 9.68 -5.63 12.04
CA PHE A 35 8.29 -5.56 11.54
C PHE A 35 7.26 -5.13 12.60
N ASN A 36 7.59 -5.29 13.89
CA ASN A 36 6.73 -4.90 15.00
C ASN A 36 7.21 -3.64 15.72
N THR A 37 8.39 -3.13 15.37
CA THR A 37 9.04 -2.05 16.13
C THR A 37 9.13 -0.80 15.28
N LEU A 38 8.28 0.18 15.57
CA LEU A 38 8.28 1.51 14.93
C LEU A 38 9.32 2.46 15.56
N CYS A 39 10.29 1.93 16.30
CA CYS A 39 11.25 2.73 17.05
C CYS A 39 12.65 2.12 16.99
N ASN A 40 13.62 2.98 16.70
CA ASN A 40 15.04 2.68 16.79
C ASN A 40 15.40 2.26 18.24
N PRO A 41 16.11 1.13 18.46
CA PRO A 41 16.44 0.63 19.80
C PRO A 41 17.32 1.57 20.64
N THR A 42 17.90 2.61 20.05
CA THR A 42 18.79 3.56 20.74
C THR A 42 18.07 4.70 21.47
N LEU A 43 16.75 4.82 21.34
CA LEU A 43 15.97 5.91 21.96
C LEU A 43 15.54 5.57 23.39
N SER A 44 15.40 6.61 24.24
CA SER A 44 14.85 6.44 25.59
C SER A 44 13.38 6.03 25.53
N ASN A 45 12.91 5.26 26.51
CA ASN A 45 11.52 4.78 26.58
C ASN A 45 10.48 5.91 26.49
N THR A 46 10.77 7.08 27.05
CA THR A 46 9.91 8.27 26.97
C THR A 46 9.78 8.79 25.54
N ALA A 47 10.90 8.87 24.80
CA ALA A 47 10.90 9.30 23.41
C ALA A 47 10.20 8.27 22.51
N ALA A 48 10.43 6.98 22.75
CA ALA A 48 9.76 5.90 22.04
C ALA A 48 8.23 5.95 22.24
N ASN A 49 7.76 6.15 23.47
CA ASN A 49 6.34 6.28 23.79
C ASN A 49 5.72 7.54 23.15
N ALA A 50 6.43 8.67 23.12
CA ALA A 50 5.96 9.90 22.47
C ALA A 50 5.83 9.73 20.95
N ILE A 51 6.80 9.07 20.31
CA ILE A 51 6.77 8.76 18.87
C ILE A 51 5.64 7.76 18.57
N ALA A 52 5.49 6.71 19.38
CA ALA A 52 4.41 5.74 19.25
C ALA A 52 3.03 6.40 19.41
N GLY A 53 2.90 7.36 20.33
CA GLY A 53 1.68 8.13 20.54
C GLY A 53 1.36 9.15 19.45
N ALA A 54 2.31 9.49 18.58
CA ALA A 54 2.10 10.44 17.49
C ALA A 54 1.22 9.85 16.35
N VAL A 55 1.11 8.53 16.26
CA VAL A 55 0.35 7.85 15.21
C VAL A 55 -0.88 7.17 15.81
N LYS A 56 -2.05 7.42 15.21
CA LYS A 56 -3.30 6.75 15.62
C LYS A 56 -3.19 5.23 15.44
N PRO A 57 -3.80 4.42 16.31
CA PRO A 57 -3.70 2.96 16.25
C PRO A 57 -4.19 2.39 14.90
N ASP A 58 -5.25 2.93 14.33
CA ASP A 58 -5.74 2.51 13.00
C ASP A 58 -4.74 2.80 11.89
N THR A 59 -4.02 3.91 11.98
CA THR A 59 -2.98 4.28 11.01
C THR A 59 -1.78 3.35 11.15
N LEU A 60 -1.36 3.04 12.38
CA LEU A 60 -0.30 2.06 12.64
C LEU A 60 -0.64 0.69 12.06
N HIS A 61 -1.86 0.20 12.28
CA HIS A 61 -2.31 -1.07 11.74
C HIS A 61 -2.25 -1.09 10.20
N ARG A 62 -2.71 -0.01 9.55
CA ARG A 62 -2.61 0.12 8.07
C ARG A 62 -1.16 0.16 7.59
N GLN A 63 -0.28 0.82 8.33
CA GLN A 63 1.14 0.86 8.00
C GLN A 63 1.78 -0.52 8.12
N GLN A 64 1.54 -1.22 9.23
CA GLN A 64 2.05 -2.57 9.46
C GLN A 64 1.53 -3.55 8.40
N TRP A 65 0.26 -3.43 8.00
CA TRP A 65 -0.31 -4.23 6.93
C TRP A 65 0.38 -3.99 5.59
N ALA A 66 0.64 -2.72 5.22
CA ALA A 66 1.34 -2.39 3.98
C ALA A 66 2.80 -2.89 3.97
N VAL A 67 3.48 -2.87 5.12
CA VAL A 67 4.84 -3.42 5.27
C VAL A 67 4.82 -4.95 5.15
N THR A 68 3.84 -5.61 5.75
CA THR A 68 3.66 -7.07 5.65
C THR A 68 3.41 -7.48 4.21
N GLU A 69 2.56 -6.75 3.49
CA GLU A 69 2.25 -7.01 2.08
C GLU A 69 3.47 -6.80 1.17
N PHE A 70 4.33 -5.83 1.49
CA PHE A 70 5.61 -5.65 0.79
C PHE A 70 6.55 -6.85 1.03
N ALA A 71 6.64 -7.34 2.26
CA ALA A 71 7.44 -8.53 2.57
C ALA A 71 6.90 -9.79 1.88
N THR A 72 5.57 -9.99 1.84
CA THR A 72 4.96 -11.11 1.10
C THR A 72 5.23 -11.00 -0.39
N TRP A 73 5.11 -9.81 -0.97
CA TRP A 73 5.43 -9.60 -2.38
C TRP A 73 6.91 -9.89 -2.67
N ALA A 74 7.81 -9.48 -1.77
CA ALA A 74 9.24 -9.74 -1.95
C ALA A 74 9.58 -11.24 -1.86
N ASP A 75 8.90 -11.98 -0.99
CA ASP A 75 9.00 -13.44 -0.89
C ASP A 75 8.51 -14.11 -2.19
N ASP A 76 7.38 -13.66 -2.74
CA ASP A 76 6.83 -14.15 -4.01
C ASP A 76 7.79 -13.90 -5.19
N MET A 77 8.59 -12.82 -5.14
CA MET A 77 9.62 -12.51 -6.12
C MET A 77 10.95 -13.24 -5.87
N GLY A 78 11.06 -14.02 -4.79
CA GLY A 78 12.27 -14.76 -4.41
C GLY A 78 13.42 -13.86 -3.95
N LEU A 79 13.12 -12.63 -3.51
CA LEU A 79 14.13 -11.67 -3.05
C LEU A 79 14.63 -12.03 -1.66
N LYS A 80 15.94 -11.86 -1.42
CA LYS A 80 16.52 -12.10 -0.10
C LYS A 80 16.21 -10.94 0.84
N PRO A 81 16.07 -11.17 2.16
CA PRO A 81 15.79 -10.11 3.13
C PRO A 81 16.80 -8.95 3.08
N ASP A 82 18.08 -9.24 2.84
CA ASP A 82 19.15 -8.24 2.72
C ASP A 82 19.04 -7.37 1.46
N GLU A 83 18.34 -7.83 0.42
CA GLU A 83 18.08 -7.08 -0.80
C GLU A 83 16.83 -6.22 -0.66
N VAL A 84 15.87 -6.68 0.15
CA VAL A 84 14.57 -6.02 0.39
C VAL A 84 14.71 -4.86 1.38
N PHE A 85 15.61 -4.98 2.37
CA PHE A 85 15.81 -3.96 3.40
C PHE A 85 17.30 -3.59 3.54
N PRO A 86 17.68 -2.32 3.33
CA PRO A 86 16.85 -1.16 2.98
C PRO A 86 16.39 -1.16 1.51
N ALA A 87 15.12 -0.86 1.27
CA ALA A 87 14.53 -0.98 -0.06
C ALA A 87 15.23 -0.08 -1.09
N THR A 88 15.68 -0.69 -2.18
CA THR A 88 16.31 0.05 -3.28
C THR A 88 15.25 0.71 -4.17
N LYS A 89 15.68 1.73 -4.93
CA LYS A 89 14.80 2.45 -5.87
C LYS A 89 14.13 1.50 -6.88
N ALA A 90 14.86 0.48 -7.35
CA ALA A 90 14.34 -0.51 -8.30
C ALA A 90 13.21 -1.34 -7.67
N ILE A 91 13.44 -1.87 -6.47
CA ILE A 91 12.46 -2.70 -5.75
C ILE A 91 11.19 -1.92 -5.44
N LEU A 92 11.30 -0.64 -5.02
CA LEU A 92 10.13 0.22 -4.80
C LEU A 92 9.32 0.47 -6.09
N VAL A 93 10.01 0.63 -7.22
CA VAL A 93 9.35 0.80 -8.53
C VAL A 93 8.66 -0.49 -8.98
N GLU A 94 9.30 -1.64 -8.79
CA GLU A 94 8.74 -2.93 -9.17
C GLU A 94 7.53 -3.30 -8.29
N PHE A 95 7.65 -3.08 -6.98
CA PHE A 95 6.53 -3.22 -6.05
C PHE A 95 5.36 -2.31 -6.42
N THR A 96 5.61 -1.03 -6.72
CA THR A 96 4.54 -0.13 -7.15
C THR A 96 3.91 -0.58 -8.47
N ALA A 97 4.72 -1.00 -9.44
CA ALA A 97 4.25 -1.50 -10.74
C ALA A 97 3.34 -2.73 -10.61
N SER A 98 3.53 -3.58 -9.59
CA SER A 98 2.68 -4.74 -9.31
C SER A 98 1.19 -4.40 -9.07
N PHE A 99 0.90 -3.13 -8.75
CA PHE A 99 -0.45 -2.62 -8.53
C PHE A 99 -1.06 -1.94 -9.76
N CYS A 100 -0.31 -1.82 -10.86
CA CYS A 100 -0.80 -1.21 -12.09
C CYS A 100 -2.10 -1.88 -12.56
N GLY A 101 -3.14 -1.09 -12.85
CA GLY A 101 -4.46 -1.58 -13.27
C GLY A 101 -5.29 -2.27 -12.18
N ARG A 102 -4.75 -2.47 -10.97
CA ARG A 102 -5.44 -3.17 -9.87
C ARG A 102 -5.94 -2.23 -8.78
N LEU A 103 -5.12 -1.23 -8.41
CA LEU A 103 -5.43 -0.30 -7.33
C LEU A 103 -5.47 1.14 -7.82
N THR A 104 -6.13 2.00 -7.04
CA THR A 104 -6.06 3.45 -7.28
C THR A 104 -4.70 4.02 -6.90
N GLY A 105 -4.30 5.10 -7.58
CA GLY A 105 -3.10 5.84 -7.23
C GLY A 105 -3.08 6.28 -5.76
N GLY A 106 -4.23 6.66 -5.19
CA GLY A 106 -4.35 7.05 -3.78
C GLY A 106 -4.01 5.90 -2.81
N THR A 107 -4.51 4.69 -3.08
CA THR A 107 -4.20 3.50 -2.28
C THR A 107 -2.72 3.14 -2.37
N VAL A 108 -2.14 3.17 -3.57
CA VAL A 108 -0.71 2.84 -3.76
C VAL A 108 0.18 3.89 -3.08
N LYS A 109 -0.15 5.19 -3.20
CA LYS A 109 0.55 6.26 -2.47
C LYS A 109 0.52 6.01 -0.96
N ALA A 110 -0.62 5.63 -0.40
CA ALA A 110 -0.74 5.32 1.03
C ALA A 110 0.15 4.14 1.47
N LYS A 111 0.25 3.07 0.66
CA LYS A 111 1.16 1.94 0.93
C LYS A 111 2.63 2.38 0.90
N ILE A 112 3.01 3.21 -0.07
CA ILE A 112 4.38 3.74 -0.17
C ILE A 112 4.70 4.69 0.96
N SER A 113 3.76 5.52 1.39
CA SER A 113 3.91 6.36 2.60
C SER A 113 4.12 5.52 3.85
N ALA A 114 3.43 4.38 3.99
CA ALA A 114 3.66 3.46 5.10
C ALA A 114 5.07 2.87 5.09
N LEU A 115 5.55 2.43 3.93
CA LEU A 115 6.94 1.95 3.78
C LEU A 115 7.94 3.05 4.11
N HIS A 116 7.68 4.29 3.69
CA HIS A 116 8.55 5.43 4.01
C HIS A 116 8.61 5.68 5.52
N THR A 117 7.47 5.71 6.22
CA THR A 117 7.42 5.85 7.68
C THR A 117 8.17 4.71 8.37
N TRP A 118 8.02 3.48 7.88
CA TRP A 118 8.74 2.33 8.42
C TRP A 118 10.27 2.48 8.25
N HIS A 119 10.75 2.88 7.07
CA HIS A 119 12.18 3.14 6.86
C HIS A 119 12.72 4.22 7.79
N LEU A 120 11.99 5.34 7.92
CA LEU A 120 12.34 6.42 8.85
C LEU A 120 12.40 5.94 10.30
N SER A 121 11.47 5.08 10.71
CA SER A 121 11.37 4.57 12.08
C SER A 121 12.58 3.71 12.49
N LEU A 122 13.17 3.01 11.54
CA LEU A 122 14.38 2.20 11.72
C LEU A 122 15.68 2.97 11.46
N GLY A 123 15.57 4.25 11.05
CA GLY A 123 16.72 5.08 10.71
C GLY A 123 17.36 4.73 9.36
N PHE A 124 16.66 4.02 8.48
CA PHE A 124 17.16 3.72 7.14
C PHE A 124 16.97 4.91 6.19
N PRO A 125 17.94 5.18 5.29
CA PRO A 125 17.80 6.22 4.29
C PRO A 125 16.71 5.86 3.28
N TRP A 126 15.77 6.76 3.07
CA TRP A 126 14.74 6.59 2.05
C TRP A 126 15.31 6.81 0.64
N LYS A 127 15.19 5.81 -0.23
CA LYS A 127 15.68 5.85 -1.63
C LYS A 127 14.57 6.09 -2.66
N GLY A 128 13.43 6.63 -2.25
CA GLY A 128 12.39 7.04 -3.19
C GLY A 128 12.78 8.32 -3.93
N GLY A 129 12.98 8.22 -5.25
CA GLY A 129 13.31 9.36 -6.11
C GLY A 129 12.33 9.50 -7.27
N ASP A 130 12.68 10.30 -8.28
CA ASP A 130 11.77 10.70 -9.37
C ASP A 130 11.10 9.54 -10.12
N SER A 131 11.81 8.40 -10.27
CA SER A 131 11.22 7.22 -10.93
C SER A 131 9.99 6.70 -10.20
N LEU A 132 9.99 6.74 -8.86
CA LEU A 132 8.86 6.31 -8.06
C LEU A 132 7.66 7.26 -8.27
N CYS A 133 7.91 8.56 -8.32
CA CYS A 133 6.90 9.57 -8.63
C CYS A 133 6.31 9.38 -10.03
N CYS A 134 7.15 9.12 -11.03
CA CYS A 134 6.71 8.82 -12.39
C CYS A 134 5.86 7.54 -12.43
N THR A 135 6.28 6.47 -11.75
CA THR A 135 5.52 5.21 -11.67
C THR A 135 4.17 5.41 -10.99
N LEU A 136 4.11 6.15 -9.88
CA LEU A 136 2.84 6.47 -9.20
C LEU A 136 1.90 7.27 -10.11
N THR A 137 2.43 8.22 -10.88
CA THR A 137 1.67 8.99 -11.87
C THR A 137 1.14 8.08 -12.99
N GLY A 138 1.95 7.12 -13.45
CA GLY A 138 1.53 6.10 -14.41
C GLY A 138 0.39 5.23 -13.89
N ILE A 139 0.51 4.72 -12.66
CA ILE A 139 -0.50 3.89 -12.01
C ILE A 139 -1.81 4.65 -11.83
N GLU A 140 -1.75 5.92 -11.44
CA GLU A 140 -2.94 6.76 -11.29
C GLU A 140 -3.70 6.91 -12.62
N ARG A 141 -3.00 7.02 -13.74
CA ARG A 141 -3.61 7.06 -15.08
C ARG A 141 -4.15 5.71 -15.54
N GLN A 142 -3.58 4.61 -15.06
CA GLN A 142 -4.01 3.23 -15.35
C GLN A 142 -5.03 2.71 -14.34
N ALA A 143 -5.48 3.54 -13.38
CA ALA A 143 -6.44 3.12 -12.39
C ALA A 143 -7.75 2.69 -13.07
N PRO A 144 -8.35 1.56 -12.66
CA PRO A 144 -9.55 1.04 -13.30
C PRO A 144 -10.69 2.04 -13.21
N THR A 145 -11.42 2.22 -14.31
CA THR A 145 -12.58 3.14 -14.37
C THR A 145 -13.63 2.79 -13.31
N SER A 146 -13.75 1.50 -12.96
CA SER A 146 -14.62 1.02 -11.86
C SER A 146 -14.32 1.67 -10.51
N SER A 147 -13.10 2.15 -10.28
CA SER A 147 -12.73 2.79 -9.03
C SER A 147 -12.97 4.29 -9.01
N GLN A 148 -13.33 4.88 -10.15
CA GLN A 148 -13.73 6.28 -10.24
C GLN A 148 -15.18 6.38 -9.80
N HIS A 149 -15.40 6.61 -8.51
CA HIS A 149 -16.75 6.89 -8.02
C HIS A 149 -17.12 8.34 -8.36
N PRO A 150 -18.29 8.59 -8.96
CA PRO A 150 -18.80 9.95 -9.06
C PRO A 150 -18.90 10.54 -7.65
N LYS A 151 -18.57 11.82 -7.53
CA LYS A 151 -18.70 12.54 -6.26
C LYS A 151 -20.13 12.34 -5.75
N CYS A 152 -20.27 11.83 -4.52
CA CYS A 152 -21.58 11.70 -3.90
C CYS A 152 -22.27 13.08 -3.92
N PRO A 153 -23.52 13.19 -4.41
CA PRO A 153 -24.23 14.45 -4.40
C PRO A 153 -24.36 14.95 -2.96
N ALA A 154 -24.32 16.27 -2.79
CA ALA A 154 -24.55 16.86 -1.49
C ALA A 154 -25.95 16.48 -1.00
N ILE A 155 -26.06 16.02 0.25
CA ILE A 155 -27.36 15.76 0.89
C ILE A 155 -28.04 17.12 1.05
N THR A 156 -29.15 17.32 0.34
CA THR A 156 -29.94 18.56 0.44
C THR A 156 -30.87 18.52 1.64
N HIS A 157 -31.23 19.69 2.14
CA HIS A 157 -32.23 19.84 3.20
C HIS A 157 -33.57 19.19 2.82
N ASP A 158 -33.96 19.29 1.54
CA ASP A 158 -35.19 18.69 1.00
C ASP A 158 -35.22 17.16 1.13
N MET A 159 -34.09 16.48 0.90
CA MET A 159 -33.96 15.04 1.12
C MET A 159 -34.17 14.68 2.61
N MET A 160 -33.64 15.49 3.52
CA MET A 160 -33.85 15.27 4.96
C MET A 160 -35.31 15.53 5.38
N CYS A 161 -35.94 16.57 4.85
CA CYS A 161 -37.36 16.85 5.10
C CYS A 161 -38.25 15.71 4.59
N SER A 162 -37.96 15.19 3.39
CA SER A 162 -38.70 14.08 2.79
C SER A 162 -38.63 12.82 3.64
N LEU A 163 -37.44 12.49 4.18
CA LEU A 163 -37.30 11.38 5.13
C LEU A 163 -38.12 11.62 6.41
N HIS A 164 -38.06 12.82 6.98
CA HIS A 164 -38.78 13.14 8.22
C HIS A 164 -40.30 13.03 8.06
N VAL A 165 -40.84 13.48 6.93
CA VAL A 165 -42.28 13.37 6.62
C VAL A 165 -42.69 11.90 6.52
N VAL A 166 -41.94 11.07 5.79
CA VAL A 166 -42.25 9.63 5.64
C VAL A 166 -42.22 8.91 7.00
N PHE A 167 -41.24 9.22 7.85
CA PHE A 167 -41.18 8.64 9.21
C PHE A 167 -42.32 9.11 10.12
N SER A 168 -42.76 10.36 9.97
CA SER A 168 -43.85 10.92 10.79
C SER A 168 -45.25 10.45 10.37
N SER A 169 -45.42 10.00 9.12
CA SER A 169 -46.70 9.51 8.58
C SER A 169 -46.92 8.00 8.76
N SER A 170 -45.96 7.27 9.34
CA SER A 170 -46.03 5.81 9.59
C SER A 170 -46.34 5.44 11.04
N ASN A 171 -46.71 6.41 11.88
CA ASN A 171 -47.08 6.24 13.28
C ASN A 171 -48.45 6.88 13.55
#